data_AF-A0A9D2RIR0-F1
#
_entry.id   AF-A0A9D2RIR0-F1
#
_cell.length_a   1.000
_cell.length_b   1.000
_cell.length_c   1.000
_cell.angle_alpha   90.00
_cell.angle_beta   90.00
_cell.angle_gamma   90.00
#
_symmetry.space_group_name_H-M   'P 1'
#
loop_
_entity.id
_entity.type
_entity.pdbx_description
1 polymer ?
#
loop_
_entity_poly.entity_id
_entity_poly.type
_entity_poly.pdbx_seq_one_letter_code
_entity_poly.pdbx_strand_id
1 'polypeptide(L)' 'MPQFFIERPIFAWVVALGITLLGLLSLPTMPIAQYPNVAPPTVTISATYPGASAEDVASNVAGV' A
#
# COMPACT_ATOMS: atom_id res chain seq x y z
N MET A 1 -18.52 1.88 -32.43
CA MET A 1 -18.18 1.13 -31.21
C MET A 1 -19.41 0.58 -30.48
N PRO A 2 -20.48 1.34 -30.18
CA PRO A 2 -21.64 0.80 -29.44
C PRO A 2 -22.46 -0.23 -30.21
N GLN A 3 -22.57 -0.06 -31.54
CA GLN A 3 -23.39 -0.91 -32.40
C GLN A 3 -23.05 -2.41 -32.27
N PHE A 4 -21.76 -2.75 -32.13
CA PHE A 4 -21.31 -4.14 -32.00
C PHE A 4 -21.85 -4.85 -30.75
N PHE A 5 -21.93 -4.12 -29.63
CA PHE A 5 -22.48 -4.65 -28.38
C PHE A 5 -24.01 -4.67 -28.39
N ILE A 6 -24.65 -3.76 -29.13
CA ILE A 6 -26.11 -3.74 -29.34
C ILE A 6 -26.55 -4.93 -30.22
N GLU A 7 -25.80 -5.20 -31.29
CA GLU A 7 -26.05 -6.31 -32.22
C GLU A 7 -25.73 -7.68 -31.60
N ARG A 8 -24.86 -7.72 -30.58
CA ARG A 8 -24.46 -8.95 -29.87
C ARG A 8 -24.71 -8.84 -28.36
N PRO A 9 -25.97 -8.85 -27.92
CA PRO A 9 -26.32 -8.63 -26.51
C PRO A 9 -25.74 -9.69 -25.56
N ILE A 10 -25.59 -10.93 -26.03
CA ILE A 10 -24.98 -12.01 -25.23
C ILE A 10 -23.49 -11.69 -24.95
N PHE A 11 -22.77 -11.16 -25.95
CA PHE A 11 -21.35 -10.81 -25.78
C PHE A 11 -21.19 -9.65 -24.78
N ALA A 12 -22.06 -8.65 -24.84
CA ALA A 12 -22.07 -7.55 -23.87
C ALA A 12 -22.22 -8.05 -22.42
N TRP A 13 -23.14 -8.99 -22.19
CA TRP A 13 -23.35 -9.60 -20.89
C TRP A 13 -22.16 -10.44 -20.41
N VAL A 14 -21.52 -11.20 -21.30
CA VAL A 14 -20.31 -11.98 -20.96
C VAL A 14 -19.18 -11.06 -20.49
N VAL A 15 -18.96 -9.95 -21.19
CA VAL A 15 -17.93 -8.96 -20.81
C VAL A 15 -18.29 -8.31 -19.46
N ALA A 16 -19.55 -7.89 -19.27
CA ALA A 16 -20.00 -7.30 -18.02
C ALA A 16 -19.82 -8.26 -16.83
N LEU A 17 -20.21 -9.52 -16.99
CA LEU A 17 -20.00 -10.55 -15.97
C LEU A 17 -18.52 -10.83 -15.73
N GLY A 18 -17.70 -10.86 -16.79
CA GLY A 18 -16.25 -11.02 -16.66
C GLY A 18 -15.61 -9.91 -15.82
N ILE A 19 -15.95 -8.64 -16.11
CA ILE A 19 -15.45 -7.49 -15.34
C ILE A 19 -15.93 -7.57 -13.87
N THR A 20 -17.19 -7.94 -13.66
CA THR A 20 -17.77 -8.02 -12.32
C THR A 20 -17.10 -9.12 -11.49
N LEU A 21 -16.86 -10.29 -12.09
CA LEU A 21 -16.22 -11.43 -11.44
C LEU A 21 -14.75 -11.13 -11.11
N LEU A 22 -14.01 -10.52 -12.04
CA LEU A 22 -12.63 -10.09 -11.80
C LEU A 22 -12.55 -9.03 -10.71
N GLY A 23 -13.48 -8.07 -10.70
CA GLY A 23 -13.60 -7.07 -9.64
C GLY A 23 -13.86 -7.71 -8.28
N LEU A 24 -14.80 -8.65 -8.21
CA LEU A 24 -15.12 -9.37 -6.98
C LEU A 24 -13.93 -10.18 -6.45
N LEU A 25 -13.17 -10.81 -7.34
CA LEU A 25 -11.98 -11.58 -6.97
C LEU A 25 -10.84 -10.69 -6.44
N SER A 26 -10.78 -9.42 -6.85
CA SER A 26 -9.77 -8.46 -6.39
C SER A 26 -10.03 -7.90 -4.98
N LEU A 27 -11.29 -7.87 -4.53
CA LEU A 27 -11.68 -7.34 -3.22
C LEU A 27 -10.90 -7.93 -2.04
N PRO A 28 -10.76 -9.27 -1.88
CA PRO A 28 -10.02 -9.84 -0.75
C PRO A 28 -8.51 -9.54 -0.81
N THR A 29 -7.97 -9.22 -1.99
CA THR A 29 -6.54 -8.92 -2.15
C THR A 29 -6.20 -7.44 -1.94
N MET A 30 -7.20 -6.58 -1.82
CA MET A 30 -6.99 -5.15 -1.71
C MET A 30 -6.60 -4.77 -0.28
N PRO A 31 -5.44 -4.11 -0.06
CA PRO A 31 -5.03 -3.70 1.27
C PRO A 31 -5.95 -2.59 1.78
N ILE A 32 -6.51 -2.80 2.96
CA ILE A 32 -7.37 -1.83 3.65
C ILE A 32 -6.50 -1.04 4.63
N ALA A 33 -6.36 0.26 4.41
CA ALA A 33 -5.67 1.18 5.32
C ALA A 33 -6.59 2.37 5.64
N GLN A 34 -6.68 2.75 6.92
CA GLN A 34 -7.53 3.87 7.37
C GLN A 34 -7.01 5.23 6.87
N TYR A 35 -5.69 5.35 6.77
CA TYR A 35 -5.00 6.49 6.18
C TYR A 35 -3.92 5.95 5.23
N PRO A 36 -3.66 6.63 4.11
CA PRO A 36 -2.47 6.34 3.33
C PRO A 36 -1.23 6.60 4.19
N ASN A 37 -0.15 5.83 3.96
CA ASN A 37 1.14 6.10 4.57
C ASN A 37 1.68 7.44 4.04
N VAL A 38 1.32 8.52 4.72
CA VAL A 38 1.75 9.91 4.43
C VAL A 38 2.95 10.33 5.27
N ALA A 39 3.28 9.54 6.31
CA ALA A 39 4.44 9.81 7.14
C ALA A 39 5.72 9.43 6.37
N PRO A 40 6.76 10.29 6.38
CA PRO A 40 8.06 9.92 5.85
C PRO A 40 8.58 8.68 6.60
N PRO A 41 9.21 7.72 5.91
CA PRO A 41 9.73 6.52 6.55
C PRO A 41 10.86 6.92 7.53
N THR A 42 10.62 6.80 8.82
CA THR A 42 11.64 7.04 9.86
C THR A 42 12.35 5.74 10.18
N VAL A 43 13.66 5.70 9.97
CA VAL A 43 14.52 4.59 10.44
C VAL A 43 15.05 4.97 11.82
N THR A 44 14.56 4.32 12.87
CA THR A 44 15.05 4.53 14.23
C THR A 44 16.24 3.60 14.49
N ILE A 45 17.40 4.18 14.78
CA ILE A 45 18.61 3.44 15.19
C ILE A 45 18.70 3.54 16.72
N SER A 46 18.54 2.40 17.41
CA SER A 46 18.73 2.32 18.86
C SER A 46 20.12 1.79 19.17
N ALA A 47 20.92 2.57 19.88
CA ALA A 47 22.21 2.16 20.41
C ALA A 47 22.27 2.47 21.91
N THR A 48 22.78 1.53 22.70
CA THR A 48 22.88 1.67 24.16
C THR A 48 24.36 1.71 24.54
N TYR A 49 24.78 2.77 25.24
CA TYR A 49 26.12 2.88 25.79
C TYR A 49 26.03 2.93 27.34
N PRO A 50 26.18 1.79 28.02
CA PRO A 50 26.03 1.72 29.48
C PRO A 50 27.16 2.49 30.17
N GLY A 51 26.81 3.43 31.05
CA GLY A 51 27.76 4.22 31.83
C GLY A 51 28.20 5.55 31.21
N ALA A 52 27.70 5.94 30.03
CA ALA A 52 27.92 7.27 29.46
C ALA A 52 26.95 8.31 30.03
N SER A 53 27.45 9.53 30.17
CA SER A 53 26.58 10.70 30.36
C SER A 53 25.81 11.01 29.06
N ALA A 54 24.70 11.74 29.15
CA ALA A 54 23.89 12.09 27.97
C ALA A 54 24.71 12.82 26.88
N GLU A 55 25.70 13.62 27.30
CA GLU A 55 26.62 14.36 26.43
C GLU A 55 27.56 13.41 25.64
N ASP A 56 28.04 12.34 26.29
CA ASP A 56 28.94 11.36 25.68
C ASP A 56 28.22 10.48 24.67
N VAL A 57 26.96 10.11 24.93
CA VAL A 57 26.11 9.35 23.98
C VAL A 57 25.78 10.21 22.76
N ALA A 58 25.42 11.48 22.98
CA ALA A 58 25.13 12.41 21.89
C ALA A 58 26.35 12.62 20.97
N SER A 59 27.54 12.79 21.57
CA SER A 59 28.77 13.10 20.83
C SER A 59 29.38 11.90 20.10
N ASN A 60 29.29 10.68 20.66
CA ASN A 60 29.98 9.50 20.11
C ASN A 60 29.08 8.50 19.40
N VAL A 61 27.77 8.49 19.68
CA VAL A 61 26.83 7.46 19.19
C VAL A 61 25.75 8.06 18.30
N ALA A 62 25.22 9.24 18.64
CA ALA A 62 24.19 9.91 17.84
C ALA A 62 24.76 10.90 16.80
N GLY A 63 26.00 11.37 16.98
CA GLY A 63 26.66 12.33 16.10
C GLY A 63 27.24 11.70 14.83
N VAL A 64 26.40 11.14 13.97
CA VAL A 64 26.69 10.87 12.55
C VAL A 64 25.47 11.24 11.72
#